data_AF-A0A355DH06-F1
#
_entry.id   AF-A0A355DH06-F1
#
_cell.length_a   1.000
_cell.length_b   1.000
_cell.length_c   1.000
_cell.angle_alpha   90.00
_cell.angle_beta   90.00
_cell.angle_gamma   90.00
#
_symmetry.space_group_name_H-M   'P 1'
#
loop_
_entity.id
_entity.type
_entity.pdbx_description
1 polymer ?
#
loop_
_entity_poly.entity_id
_entity_poly.type
_entity_poly.pdbx_seq_one_letter_code
_entity_poly.pdbx_strand_id
1 'polypeptide(L)'
;VVANTGALAAGVLLRRLVLAETADPRLADRAVWLLALFPSAFVLVWGYAEGPFLAVAIGALLALRHGRLSWVAALTLGAGLLRPTGVLLALPVLVAVWRQRHGATGRQRLGGIAAVLGGPIGAGSYVAWASLHFDDPLIPLTVQRDLRGAPIDPFSRLYEGLGELFGPEVVGDGLHIPFAVGFLVVGVVLLRSWPARYGIFALACLATALAADNLNSLERYALNGFPVVMGLATVAGHRRLRVAVPVLSAGCMFALGVLASLGRYVP
;
A
#
# COMPACT_ATOMS: atom_id res chain seq x y z
N VAL A 1 -9.02 -16.50 9.90
CA VAL A 1 -10.33 -16.04 9.37
C VAL A 1 -10.31 -14.55 9.03
N VAL A 2 -10.02 -13.66 9.99
CA VAL A 2 -10.01 -12.19 9.76
C VAL A 2 -9.16 -11.76 8.57
N ALA A 3 -7.91 -12.24 8.47
CA ALA A 3 -7.01 -11.97 7.35
C ALA A 3 -7.65 -12.30 5.98
N ASN A 4 -8.09 -13.56 5.82
CA ASN A 4 -8.68 -14.06 4.58
C ASN A 4 -9.99 -13.33 4.22
N THR A 5 -10.86 -13.07 5.20
CA THR A 5 -12.10 -12.30 4.97
C THR A 5 -11.79 -10.87 4.52
N GLY A 6 -10.78 -10.25 5.13
CA GLY A 6 -10.27 -8.95 4.70
C GLY A 6 -9.74 -8.99 3.27
N ALA A 7 -8.94 -9.98 2.90
CA ALA A 7 -8.40 -10.14 1.55
C ALA A 7 -9.51 -10.32 0.49
N LEU A 8 -10.53 -11.13 0.78
CA LEU A 8 -11.69 -11.29 -0.09
C LEU A 8 -12.48 -9.98 -0.23
N ALA A 9 -12.72 -9.28 0.87
CA ALA A 9 -13.37 -7.97 0.85
C ALA A 9 -12.55 -6.94 0.04
N ALA A 10 -11.22 -6.95 0.18
CA ALA A 10 -10.31 -6.12 -0.59
C ALA A 10 -10.46 -6.36 -2.10
N GLY A 11 -10.52 -7.62 -2.55
CA GLY A 11 -10.76 -7.96 -3.95
C GLY A 11 -12.11 -7.42 -4.47
N VAL A 12 -13.19 -7.61 -3.71
CA VAL A 12 -14.53 -7.10 -4.09
C VAL A 12 -14.53 -5.57 -4.17
N LEU A 13 -13.93 -4.89 -3.19
CA LEU A 13 -13.86 -3.44 -3.15
C LEU A 13 -12.96 -2.89 -4.25
N LEU A 14 -11.85 -3.57 -4.58
CA LEU A 14 -10.94 -3.19 -5.66
C LEU A 14 -11.65 -3.23 -7.00
N ARG A 15 -12.41 -4.31 -7.24
CA ARG A 15 -13.23 -4.45 -8.45
C ARG A 15 -14.21 -3.29 -8.60
N ARG A 16 -14.92 -2.95 -7.51
CA ARG A 16 -15.87 -1.84 -7.49
C ARG A 16 -15.20 -0.49 -7.71
N LEU A 17 -14.03 -0.28 -7.13
CA LEU A 17 -13.24 0.94 -7.31
C LEU A 17 -12.79 1.12 -8.76
N VAL A 18 -12.21 0.09 -9.36
CA VAL A 18 -11.75 0.14 -10.75
C VAL A 18 -12.91 0.39 -11.70
N LEU A 19 -14.06 -0.27 -11.49
CA LEU A 19 -15.27 0.00 -12.27
C LEU A 19 -15.79 1.43 -12.11
N ALA A 20 -15.79 1.97 -10.88
CA ALA A 20 -16.25 3.34 -10.62
C ALA A 20 -15.36 4.42 -11.27
N GLU A 21 -14.09 4.12 -11.52
CA GLU A 21 -13.16 5.02 -12.19
C GLU A 21 -13.14 4.87 -13.71
N THR A 22 -13.27 3.65 -14.23
CA THR A 22 -12.95 3.37 -15.65
C THR A 22 -14.11 2.83 -16.46
N ALA A 23 -15.15 2.31 -15.80
CA ALA A 23 -16.23 1.54 -16.42
C ALA A 23 -15.75 0.35 -17.28
N ASP A 24 -14.52 -0.14 -17.10
CA ASP A 24 -13.96 -1.30 -17.81
C ASP A 24 -13.97 -2.57 -16.93
N PRO A 25 -14.86 -3.54 -17.20
CA PRO A 25 -14.91 -4.80 -16.45
C PRO A 25 -13.64 -5.64 -16.59
N ARG A 26 -12.99 -5.62 -17.76
CA ARG A 26 -11.80 -6.45 -18.01
C ARG A 26 -10.61 -5.94 -17.21
N LEU A 27 -10.47 -4.62 -17.09
CA LEU A 27 -9.45 -4.01 -16.22
C LEU A 27 -9.75 -4.31 -14.74
N ALA A 28 -11.02 -4.23 -14.33
CA ALA A 28 -11.43 -4.54 -12.96
C ALA A 28 -11.13 -6.00 -12.57
N ASP A 29 -11.50 -6.96 -13.42
CA ASP A 29 -11.24 -8.37 -13.17
C ASP A 29 -9.73 -8.65 -13.14
N ARG A 30 -8.96 -8.04 -14.05
CA ARG A 30 -7.50 -8.17 -14.06
C ARG A 30 -6.86 -7.62 -12.79
N ALA A 31 -7.34 -6.49 -12.27
CA ALA A 31 -6.83 -5.92 -11.03
C ALA A 31 -7.08 -6.84 -9.83
N VAL A 32 -8.23 -7.52 -9.77
CA VAL A 32 -8.50 -8.52 -8.72
C VAL A 32 -7.57 -9.73 -8.84
N TRP A 33 -7.37 -10.25 -10.05
CA TRP A 33 -6.42 -11.34 -10.26
C TRP A 33 -4.99 -10.96 -9.89
N LEU A 34 -4.55 -9.76 -10.28
CA LEU A 34 -3.22 -9.28 -9.94
C LEU A 34 -3.06 -8.93 -8.46
N LEU A 35 -4.14 -8.64 -7.73
CA LEU A 35 -4.10 -8.55 -6.28
C LEU A 35 -3.78 -9.93 -5.68
N ALA A 36 -4.43 -10.97 -6.17
CA ALA A 36 -4.22 -12.35 -5.71
C ALA A 36 -2.90 -12.96 -6.17
N LEU A 37 -2.30 -12.44 -7.25
CA LEU A 37 -1.03 -12.90 -7.81
C LEU A 37 0.13 -11.94 -7.54
N PHE A 38 -0.08 -10.88 -6.75
CA PHE A 38 0.96 -9.90 -6.47
C PHE A 38 2.17 -10.61 -5.82
N PRO A 39 3.43 -10.16 -6.04
CA PRO A 39 4.62 -10.85 -5.52
C PRO A 39 4.57 -11.20 -4.01
N SER A 40 3.99 -10.34 -3.18
CA SER A 40 3.81 -10.61 -1.74
C SER A 40 2.40 -11.11 -1.36
N ALA A 41 1.54 -11.51 -2.30
CA ALA A 41 0.14 -11.84 -2.03
C ALA A 41 -0.07 -13.05 -1.10
N PHE A 42 0.94 -13.92 -0.93
CA PHE A 42 0.88 -15.01 0.04
C PHE A 42 0.68 -14.51 1.49
N VAL A 43 1.09 -13.27 1.80
CA VAL A 43 0.85 -12.66 3.14
C VAL A 43 -0.63 -12.43 3.42
N LEU A 44 -1.49 -12.38 2.39
CA LEU A 44 -2.93 -12.17 2.54
C LEU A 44 -3.65 -13.37 3.16
N VAL A 45 -3.01 -14.54 3.17
CA VAL A 45 -3.51 -15.75 3.83
C VAL A 45 -2.76 -16.09 5.12
N TRP A 46 -1.76 -15.28 5.50
CA TRP A 46 -1.02 -15.43 6.75
C TRP A 46 -1.69 -14.65 7.88
N GLY A 47 -1.22 -14.83 9.11
CA GLY A 47 -1.73 -14.18 10.31
C GLY A 47 -1.43 -12.68 10.42
N TYR A 48 -1.44 -11.93 9.31
CA TYR A 48 -1.14 -10.51 9.28
C TYR A 48 -2.36 -9.62 8.99
N ALA A 49 -2.18 -8.31 9.20
CA ALA A 49 -3.24 -7.30 9.09
C ALA A 49 -3.48 -6.79 7.65
N GLU A 50 -2.72 -7.24 6.66
CA GLU A 50 -2.76 -6.75 5.27
C GLU A 50 -4.14 -6.89 4.64
N GLY A 51 -4.77 -8.06 4.74
CA GLY A 51 -6.12 -8.27 4.17
C GLY A 51 -7.13 -7.23 4.67
N PRO A 52 -7.35 -7.11 5.99
CA PRO A 52 -8.23 -6.10 6.57
C PRO A 52 -7.80 -4.67 6.22
N PHE A 53 -6.50 -4.38 6.26
CA PHE A 53 -5.97 -3.05 5.93
C PHE A 53 -6.31 -2.66 4.48
N LEU A 54 -6.07 -3.57 3.52
CA LEU A 54 -6.39 -3.33 2.11
C LEU A 54 -7.89 -3.11 1.94
N ALA A 55 -8.74 -3.90 2.59
CA ALA A 55 -10.19 -3.71 2.52
C ALA A 55 -10.61 -2.31 2.95
N VAL A 56 -10.13 -1.81 4.11
CA VAL A 56 -10.50 -0.48 4.58
C VAL A 56 -9.85 0.65 3.76
N ALA A 57 -8.62 0.48 3.29
CA ALA A 57 -7.93 1.47 2.47
C ALA A 57 -8.58 1.63 1.09
N ILE A 58 -8.92 0.51 0.43
CA ILE A 58 -9.65 0.51 -0.85
C ILE A 58 -11.06 1.07 -0.64
N GLY A 59 -11.73 0.65 0.43
CA GLY A 59 -13.04 1.17 0.82
C GLY A 59 -13.01 2.69 1.03
N ALA A 60 -11.97 3.23 1.68
CA ALA A 60 -11.82 4.66 1.91
C ALA A 60 -11.70 5.43 0.59
N LEU A 61 -10.88 4.95 -0.36
CA LEU A 61 -10.75 5.61 -1.67
C LEU A 61 -11.99 5.43 -2.56
N LEU A 62 -12.74 4.35 -2.41
CA LEU A 62 -14.05 4.16 -3.04
C LEU A 62 -15.11 5.12 -2.46
N ALA A 63 -15.16 5.26 -1.14
CA ALA A 63 -16.02 6.23 -0.47
C ALA A 63 -15.67 7.67 -0.87
N LEU A 64 -14.37 7.97 -0.99
CA LEU A 64 -13.86 9.24 -1.45
C LEU A 64 -14.30 9.54 -2.89
N ARG A 65 -14.24 8.53 -3.78
CA ARG A 65 -14.74 8.64 -5.16
C ARG A 65 -16.24 8.97 -5.24
N HIS A 66 -17.02 8.50 -4.27
CA HIS A 66 -18.44 8.79 -4.15
C HIS A 66 -18.76 10.03 -3.29
N GLY A 67 -17.75 10.78 -2.81
CA GLY A 67 -17.95 11.98 -1.99
C GLY A 67 -18.49 11.72 -0.57
N ARG A 68 -18.42 10.48 -0.08
CA ARG A 68 -18.98 10.07 1.22
C ARG A 68 -18.00 10.30 2.37
N LEU A 69 -17.76 11.56 2.72
CA LEU A 69 -16.68 11.97 3.63
C LEU A 69 -16.73 11.34 5.04
N SER A 70 -17.91 11.06 5.59
CA SER A 70 -18.03 10.36 6.89
C SER A 70 -17.49 8.93 6.83
N TRP A 71 -17.77 8.20 5.74
CA TRP A 71 -17.21 6.88 5.50
C TRP A 71 -15.71 6.94 5.25
N VAL A 72 -15.21 7.98 4.57
CA VAL A 72 -13.77 8.18 4.40
C VAL A 72 -13.10 8.32 5.77
N ALA A 73 -13.61 9.19 6.64
CA ALA A 73 -13.05 9.38 7.99
C ALA A 73 -13.04 8.09 8.82
N ALA A 74 -14.14 7.34 8.83
CA ALA A 74 -14.22 6.08 9.56
C ALA A 74 -13.24 5.03 9.01
N LEU A 75 -13.13 4.92 7.69
CA LEU A 75 -12.28 3.91 7.05
C LEU A 75 -10.79 4.28 7.11
N THR A 76 -10.42 5.55 6.99
CA THR A 76 -9.03 5.98 7.19
C THR A 76 -8.60 5.82 8.65
N LEU A 77 -9.49 6.09 9.61
CA LEU A 77 -9.25 5.79 11.03
C LEU A 77 -9.01 4.30 11.25
N GLY A 78 -9.86 3.43 10.70
CA GLY A 78 -9.66 1.99 10.75
C GLY A 78 -8.35 1.55 10.10
N ALA A 79 -7.96 2.17 8.98
CA ALA A 79 -6.69 1.87 8.32
C ALA A 79 -5.48 2.22 9.21
N GLY A 80 -5.52 3.36 9.90
CA GLY A 80 -4.48 3.78 10.85
C GLY A 80 -4.38 2.88 12.07
N LEU A 81 -5.50 2.36 12.58
CA LEU A 81 -5.52 1.38 13.67
C LEU A 81 -4.93 0.03 13.26
N LEU A 82 -5.13 -0.39 12.01
CA LEU A 82 -4.63 -1.67 11.50
C LEU A 82 -3.14 -1.62 11.18
N ARG A 83 -2.66 -0.51 10.60
CA ARG A 83 -1.26 -0.37 10.17
C ARG A 83 -0.79 1.10 10.20
N PRO A 84 0.49 1.37 10.53
CA PRO A 84 1.06 2.71 10.45
C PRO A 84 0.95 3.37 9.06
N THR A 85 0.97 2.55 7.99
CA THR A 85 0.79 3.03 6.60
C THR A 85 -0.57 3.68 6.36
N GLY A 86 -1.57 3.45 7.23
CA GLY A 86 -2.87 4.10 7.16
C GLY A 86 -2.79 5.63 7.31
N VAL A 87 -1.74 6.16 7.96
CA VAL A 87 -1.48 7.61 8.04
C VAL A 87 -1.35 8.23 6.64
N LEU A 88 -0.75 7.50 5.70
CA LEU A 88 -0.47 7.99 4.35
C LEU A 88 -1.73 8.21 3.51
N LEU A 89 -2.89 7.66 3.91
CA LEU A 89 -4.18 7.96 3.29
C LEU A 89 -4.59 9.43 3.47
N ALA A 90 -3.98 10.16 4.41
CA ALA A 90 -4.19 11.59 4.55
C ALA A 90 -3.82 12.35 3.26
N LEU A 91 -2.78 11.91 2.53
CA LEU A 91 -2.29 12.56 1.31
C LEU A 91 -3.30 12.53 0.15
N PRO A 92 -3.78 11.36 -0.32
CA PRO A 92 -4.77 11.31 -1.41
C PRO A 92 -6.09 11.98 -1.02
N VAL A 93 -6.50 11.90 0.24
CA VAL A 93 -7.72 12.54 0.74
C VAL A 93 -7.56 14.07 0.76
N LEU A 94 -6.43 14.58 1.25
CA LEU A 94 -6.12 16.01 1.26
C LEU A 94 -6.15 16.59 -0.15
N VAL A 95 -5.50 15.93 -1.11
CA VAL A 95 -5.50 16.37 -2.51
C VAL A 95 -6.92 16.42 -3.08
N ALA A 96 -7.75 15.41 -2.79
CA ALA A 96 -9.12 15.36 -3.28
C ALA A 96 -10.01 16.46 -2.66
N VAL A 97 -9.95 16.64 -1.33
CA VAL A 97 -10.71 17.66 -0.60
C VAL A 97 -10.24 19.07 -0.97
N TRP A 98 -8.94 19.29 -1.11
CA TRP A 98 -8.36 20.58 -1.50
C TRP A 98 -8.82 21.03 -2.88
N ARG A 99 -8.88 20.11 -3.84
CA ARG A 99 -9.40 20.42 -5.19
C ARG A 99 -10.87 20.85 -5.18
N GLN A 100 -11.64 20.39 -4.20
CA GLN A 100 -13.07 20.69 -4.05
C GLN A 100 -13.36 21.78 -3.00
N ARG A 101 -12.33 22.50 -2.53
CA ARG A 101 -12.48 23.47 -1.43
C ARG A 101 -13.32 24.70 -1.78
N HIS A 102 -13.27 25.13 -3.04
CA HIS A 102 -14.04 26.29 -3.52
C HIS A 102 -15.50 25.87 -3.66
N GLY A 103 -16.39 26.54 -2.94
CA GLY A 103 -17.82 26.20 -2.90
C GLY A 103 -18.21 25.14 -1.86
N ALA A 104 -17.26 24.60 -1.08
CA ALA A 104 -17.59 23.63 -0.02
C ALA A 104 -18.33 24.30 1.15
N THR A 105 -19.47 23.72 1.52
CA THR A 105 -20.24 24.07 2.73
C THR A 105 -19.44 23.79 4.00
N GLY A 106 -19.80 24.43 5.12
CA GLY A 106 -19.13 24.19 6.41
C GLY A 106 -19.10 22.71 6.81
N ARG A 107 -20.21 21.99 6.61
CA ARG A 107 -20.30 20.54 6.87
C ARG A 107 -19.34 19.72 6.00
N GLN A 108 -19.19 20.08 4.72
CA GLN A 108 -18.24 19.42 3.81
C GLN A 108 -16.79 19.71 4.20
N ARG A 109 -16.47 20.92 4.67
CA ARG A 109 -15.14 21.27 5.19
C ARG A 109 -14.80 20.45 6.43
N LEU A 110 -15.70 20.39 7.41
CA LEU A 110 -15.52 19.57 8.61
C LEU A 110 -15.38 18.08 8.28
N GLY A 111 -16.23 17.56 7.39
CA GLY A 111 -16.12 16.19 6.89
C GLY A 111 -14.79 15.92 6.19
N GLY A 112 -14.29 16.89 5.42
CA GLY A 112 -12.99 16.81 4.75
C GLY A 112 -11.83 16.79 5.73
N ILE A 113 -11.86 17.65 6.76
CA ILE A 113 -10.86 17.66 7.84
C ILE A 113 -10.86 16.32 8.58
N ALA A 114 -12.04 15.83 8.98
CA ALA A 114 -12.17 14.53 9.63
C ALA A 114 -11.65 13.38 8.74
N ALA A 115 -11.91 13.43 7.44
CA ALA A 115 -11.43 12.44 6.48
C ALA A 115 -9.90 12.44 6.35
N VAL A 116 -9.26 13.61 6.32
CA VAL A 116 -7.80 13.76 6.28
C VAL A 116 -7.16 13.29 7.57
N LEU A 117 -7.73 13.66 8.72
CA LEU A 117 -7.17 13.34 10.04
C LEU A 117 -7.47 11.91 10.50
N GLY A 118 -8.44 11.20 9.89
CA GLY A 118 -8.81 9.85 10.30
C GLY A 118 -7.62 8.90 10.41
N GLY A 119 -6.80 8.80 9.34
CA GLY A 119 -5.59 7.96 9.33
C GLY A 119 -4.59 8.30 10.45
N PRO A 120 -4.12 9.56 10.54
CA PRO A 120 -3.29 10.04 11.64
C PRO A 120 -3.86 9.76 13.04
N ILE A 121 -5.15 10.02 13.25
CA ILE A 121 -5.82 9.78 14.55
C ILE A 121 -5.86 8.28 14.85
N GLY A 122 -6.16 7.43 13.87
CA GLY A 122 -6.19 5.98 14.05
C GLY A 122 -4.82 5.43 14.47
N ALA A 123 -3.76 5.79 13.75
CA ALA A 123 -2.41 5.35 14.09
C ALA A 123 -1.94 5.92 15.44
N GLY A 124 -2.20 7.21 15.70
CA GLY A 124 -1.88 7.85 16.97
C GLY A 124 -2.62 7.21 18.14
N SER A 125 -3.86 6.77 17.94
CA SER A 125 -4.65 6.06 18.97
C SER A 125 -4.04 4.70 19.31
N TYR A 126 -3.56 3.96 18.31
CA TYR A 126 -2.84 2.71 18.53
C TYR A 126 -1.52 2.94 19.28
N VAL A 127 -0.74 3.96 18.88
CA VAL A 127 0.50 4.32 19.56
C VAL A 127 0.24 4.73 21.01
N ALA A 128 -0.80 5.54 21.25
CA ALA A 128 -1.19 5.95 22.59
C ALA A 128 -1.60 4.75 23.45
N TRP A 129 -2.45 3.87 22.91
CA TRP A 129 -2.85 2.63 23.60
C TRP A 129 -1.64 1.76 23.93
N ALA A 130 -0.74 1.52 22.98
CA ALA A 130 0.44 0.70 23.21
C ALA A 130 1.37 1.33 24.26
N SER A 131 1.58 2.64 24.19
CA SER A 131 2.42 3.35 25.15
C SER A 131 1.88 3.24 26.57
N LEU A 132 0.55 3.36 26.74
CA LEU A 132 -0.11 3.21 28.03
C LEU A 132 -0.12 1.74 28.51
N HIS A 133 -0.29 0.79 27.58
CA HIS A 133 -0.41 -0.64 27.92
C HIS A 133 0.93 -1.25 28.35
N PHE A 134 2.02 -0.81 27.73
CA PHE A 134 3.37 -1.30 28.00
C PHE A 134 4.18 -0.38 28.92
N ASP A 135 3.59 0.74 29.37
CA ASP A 135 4.25 1.77 30.21
C ASP A 135 5.57 2.29 29.60
N ASP A 136 5.62 2.40 28.27
CA ASP A 136 6.78 2.88 27.51
C ASP A 136 6.34 3.86 26.41
N PRO A 137 6.69 5.16 26.54
CA PRO A 137 6.32 6.18 25.57
C PRO A 137 6.79 5.86 24.15
N LEU A 138 5.85 5.85 23.20
CA LEU A 138 6.13 5.63 21.78
C LEU A 138 6.75 4.26 21.47
N ILE A 139 6.50 3.24 22.31
CA ILE A 139 7.05 1.88 22.13
C ILE A 139 6.94 1.33 20.70
N PRO A 140 5.85 1.53 19.92
CA PRO A 140 5.82 1.00 18.56
C PRO A 140 6.86 1.64 17.63
N LEU A 141 7.20 2.92 17.85
CA LEU A 141 8.22 3.62 17.06
C LEU A 141 9.63 3.19 17.46
N THR A 142 9.88 2.94 18.74
CA THR A 142 11.16 2.44 19.25
C THR A 142 11.44 1.03 18.71
N VAL A 143 10.50 0.09 18.90
CA VAL A 143 10.62 -1.28 18.36
C VAL A 143 10.77 -1.29 16.84
N GLN A 144 10.06 -0.40 16.13
CA GLN A 144 10.22 -0.27 14.69
C GLN A 144 11.65 0.15 14.29
N ARG A 145 12.29 1.07 15.03
CA ARG A 145 13.68 1.46 14.79
C ARG A 145 14.65 0.31 15.04
N ASP A 146 14.43 -0.48 16.09
CA ASP A 146 15.28 -1.64 16.38
C ASP A 146 15.19 -2.70 15.28
N LEU A 147 14.00 -2.90 14.69
CA LEU A 147 13.78 -3.89 13.63
C LEU A 147 14.16 -3.40 12.22
N ARG A 148 14.04 -2.10 11.95
CA ARG A 148 14.21 -1.53 10.59
C ARG A 148 15.37 -0.56 10.44
N GLY A 149 16.09 -0.27 11.51
CA GLY A 149 17.14 0.74 11.56
C GLY A 149 16.59 2.17 11.66
N ALA A 150 17.51 3.12 11.68
CA ALA A 150 17.18 4.53 11.62
C ALA A 150 16.57 4.89 10.25
N PRO A 151 15.67 5.90 10.17
CA PRO A 151 15.22 6.41 8.89
C PRO A 151 16.40 6.93 8.07
N ILE A 152 16.47 6.51 6.82
CA ILE A 152 17.48 6.94 5.86
C ILE A 152 16.82 7.64 4.67
N ASP A 153 17.62 8.38 3.90
CA ASP A 153 17.13 9.03 2.69
C ASP A 153 16.77 7.97 1.61
N PRO A 154 15.53 7.97 1.08
CA PRO A 154 15.11 6.96 0.10
C PRO A 154 15.92 6.97 -1.19
N PHE A 155 16.50 8.11 -1.59
CA PHE A 155 17.31 8.19 -2.81
C PHE A 155 18.70 7.62 -2.59
N SER A 156 19.34 7.93 -1.46
CA SER A 156 20.62 7.31 -1.10
C SER A 156 20.47 5.81 -0.96
N ARG A 157 19.39 5.31 -0.33
CA ARG A 157 19.18 3.86 -0.19
C ARG A 157 19.02 3.15 -1.54
N LEU A 158 18.28 3.76 -2.47
CA LEU A 158 18.11 3.21 -3.81
C LEU A 158 19.45 3.16 -4.57
N TYR A 159 20.28 4.20 -4.42
CA TYR A 159 21.61 4.26 -5.03
C TYR A 159 22.56 3.20 -4.45
N GLU A 160 22.60 3.09 -3.12
CA GLU A 160 23.41 2.09 -2.40
C GLU A 160 22.99 0.66 -2.78
N GLY A 161 21.68 0.41 -2.85
CA GLY A 161 21.13 -0.90 -3.23
C GLY A 161 21.48 -1.33 -4.66
N LEU A 162 21.71 -0.40 -5.59
CA LEU A 162 22.21 -0.75 -6.92
C LEU A 162 23.62 -1.35 -6.86
N GLY A 163 24.45 -0.95 -5.88
CA GLY A 163 25.76 -1.54 -5.62
C GLY A 163 25.66 -2.95 -5.02
N GLU A 164 24.67 -3.18 -4.15
CA GLU A 164 24.40 -4.48 -3.52
C GLU A 164 23.93 -5.54 -4.53
N LEU A 165 23.36 -5.11 -5.67
CA LEU A 165 22.91 -5.98 -6.76
C LEU A 165 24.04 -6.82 -7.41
N PHE A 166 25.29 -6.41 -7.19
CA PHE A 166 26.48 -7.08 -7.73
C PHE A 166 27.44 -7.56 -6.62
N GLY A 167 27.00 -7.49 -5.35
CA GLY A 167 27.77 -7.86 -4.17
C GLY A 167 27.48 -9.28 -3.66
N PRO A 168 28.11 -9.69 -2.55
CA PRO A 168 27.86 -11.00 -1.92
C PRO A 168 26.46 -11.11 -1.26
N GLU A 169 25.77 -9.99 -1.05
CA GLU A 169 24.45 -9.93 -0.38
C GLU A 169 23.25 -9.88 -1.34
N VAL A 170 23.43 -10.30 -2.60
CA VAL A 170 22.41 -10.28 -3.67
C VAL A 170 21.07 -10.93 -3.26
N VAL A 171 21.11 -11.99 -2.45
CA VAL A 171 19.92 -12.77 -2.03
C VAL A 171 19.20 -12.11 -0.83
N GLY A 172 19.82 -11.14 -0.16
CA GLY A 172 19.21 -10.32 0.89
C GLY A 172 18.65 -9.03 0.29
N ASP A 173 19.32 -7.91 0.58
CA ASP A 173 18.84 -6.58 0.19
C ASP A 173 18.81 -6.34 -1.33
N GLY A 174 19.72 -6.99 -2.08
CA GLY A 174 19.77 -6.88 -3.54
C GLY A 174 18.52 -7.38 -4.27
N LEU A 175 17.78 -8.35 -3.71
CA LEU A 175 16.55 -8.89 -4.31
C LEU A 175 15.42 -7.85 -4.37
N HIS A 176 15.41 -6.88 -3.46
CA HIS A 176 14.33 -5.90 -3.33
C HIS A 176 14.45 -4.75 -4.34
N ILE A 177 15.66 -4.46 -4.83
CA ILE A 177 15.93 -3.32 -5.70
C ILE A 177 15.22 -3.41 -7.06
N PRO A 178 15.19 -4.56 -7.77
CA PRO A 178 14.38 -4.72 -8.98
C PRO A 178 12.90 -4.46 -8.73
N PHE A 179 12.37 -4.87 -7.56
CA PHE A 179 11.00 -4.56 -7.17
C PHE A 179 10.80 -3.07 -6.90
N ALA A 180 11.73 -2.41 -6.19
CA ALA A 180 11.70 -0.96 -5.96
C ALA A 180 11.59 -0.18 -7.28
N VAL A 181 12.47 -0.47 -8.24
CA VAL A 181 12.46 0.15 -9.57
C VAL A 181 11.18 -0.16 -10.32
N GLY A 182 10.72 -1.41 -10.29
CA GLY A 182 9.45 -1.82 -10.88
C GLY A 182 8.25 -1.06 -10.31
N PHE A 183 8.18 -0.91 -8.99
CA PHE A 183 7.11 -0.17 -8.32
C PHE A 183 7.19 1.34 -8.57
N LEU A 184 8.39 1.92 -8.71
CA LEU A 184 8.54 3.31 -9.14
C LEU A 184 7.97 3.51 -10.56
N VAL A 185 8.32 2.62 -11.50
CA VAL A 185 7.78 2.67 -12.87
C VAL A 185 6.25 2.54 -12.87
N VAL A 186 5.70 1.60 -12.09
CA VAL A 186 4.24 1.44 -11.93
C VAL A 186 3.61 2.68 -11.29
N GLY A 187 4.27 3.31 -10.32
CA GLY A 187 3.85 4.57 -9.72
C GLY A 187 3.77 5.72 -10.74
N VAL A 188 4.75 5.81 -11.65
CA VAL A 188 4.71 6.76 -12.76
C VAL A 188 3.57 6.44 -13.74
N VAL A 189 3.32 5.16 -14.04
CA VAL A 189 2.16 4.74 -14.84
C VAL A 189 0.87 5.20 -14.17
N LEU A 190 0.72 5.02 -12.85
CA LEU A 190 -0.45 5.48 -12.10
C LEU A 190 -0.66 6.99 -12.21
N LEU A 191 0.39 7.79 -12.01
CA LEU A 191 0.30 9.24 -12.15
C LEU A 191 -0.13 9.70 -13.55
N ARG A 192 0.18 8.92 -14.59
CA ARG A 192 -0.16 9.24 -15.99
C ARG A 192 -1.52 8.71 -16.44
N SER A 193 -1.98 7.60 -15.87
CA SER A 193 -3.18 6.88 -16.36
C SER A 193 -4.36 6.89 -15.41
N TRP A 194 -4.17 7.31 -14.15
CA TRP A 194 -5.21 7.35 -13.13
C TRP A 194 -5.28 8.73 -12.47
N PRO A 195 -6.40 9.07 -11.78
CA PRO A 195 -6.44 10.24 -10.93
C PRO A 195 -5.24 10.28 -9.96
N ALA A 196 -4.54 11.43 -9.90
CA ALA A 196 -3.25 11.56 -9.21
C ALA A 196 -3.25 11.04 -7.76
N ARG A 197 -4.39 11.06 -7.06
CA ARG A 197 -4.54 10.50 -5.70
C ARG A 197 -4.05 9.04 -5.58
N TYR A 198 -4.22 8.21 -6.61
CA TYR A 198 -3.80 6.82 -6.59
C TYR A 198 -2.27 6.68 -6.67
N GLY A 199 -1.65 7.42 -7.58
CA GLY A 199 -0.19 7.46 -7.71
C GLY A 199 0.47 8.08 -6.48
N ILE A 200 -0.08 9.17 -5.95
CA ILE A 200 0.42 9.83 -4.72
C ILE A 200 0.41 8.85 -3.54
N PHE A 201 -0.68 8.11 -3.35
CA PHE A 201 -0.76 7.15 -2.25
C PHE A 201 0.25 6.00 -2.42
N ALA A 202 0.30 5.39 -3.61
CA ALA A 202 1.23 4.28 -3.87
C ALA A 202 2.70 4.72 -3.72
N LEU A 203 3.06 5.88 -4.27
CA LEU A 203 4.42 6.42 -4.18
C LEU A 203 4.78 6.87 -2.76
N ALA A 204 3.83 7.39 -1.98
CA ALA A 204 4.08 7.69 -0.58
C ALA A 204 4.36 6.42 0.23
N CYS A 205 3.58 5.35 0.02
CA CYS A 205 3.84 4.06 0.66
C CYS A 205 5.22 3.50 0.27
N LEU A 206 5.57 3.58 -1.02
CA LEU A 206 6.87 3.13 -1.51
C LEU A 206 8.02 3.96 -0.94
N ALA A 207 7.89 5.29 -0.93
CA ALA A 207 8.90 6.18 -0.35
C ALA A 207 9.11 5.91 1.15
N THR A 208 8.03 5.68 1.91
CA THR A 208 8.15 5.29 3.33
C THR A 208 8.82 3.92 3.49
N ALA A 209 8.56 2.96 2.60
CA ALA A 209 9.21 1.66 2.66
C ALA A 209 10.71 1.73 2.32
N LEU A 210 11.09 2.59 1.35
CA LEU A 210 12.48 2.85 0.97
C LEU A 210 13.26 3.70 1.97
N ALA A 211 12.56 4.41 2.87
CA ALA A 211 13.19 5.18 3.95
C ALA A 211 13.68 4.29 5.11
N ALA A 212 13.50 2.97 5.03
CA ALA A 212 14.02 2.03 6.01
C ALA A 212 15.44 1.58 5.62
N ASP A 213 16.31 1.44 6.62
CA ASP A 213 17.67 0.92 6.44
C ASP A 213 17.63 -0.51 5.88
N ASN A 214 16.78 -1.34 6.50
CA ASN A 214 16.53 -2.70 6.06
C ASN A 214 15.38 -2.75 5.04
N LEU A 215 15.67 -3.25 3.82
CA LEU A 215 14.71 -3.38 2.73
C LEU A 215 13.87 -4.66 2.79
N ASN A 216 14.09 -5.52 3.79
CA ASN A 216 13.23 -6.67 4.03
C ASN A 216 11.76 -6.27 3.99
N SER A 217 10.98 -7.13 3.34
CA SER A 217 9.54 -6.99 3.17
C SER A 217 9.11 -5.83 2.26
N LEU A 218 10.01 -5.24 1.44
CA LEU A 218 9.67 -4.12 0.54
C LEU A 218 8.43 -4.42 -0.30
N GLU A 219 8.33 -5.62 -0.86
CA GLU A 219 7.20 -6.04 -1.70
C GLU A 219 5.89 -6.07 -0.90
N ARG A 220 5.92 -6.50 0.35
CA ARG A 220 4.76 -6.47 1.26
C ARG A 220 4.35 -5.04 1.60
N TYR A 221 5.30 -4.14 1.85
CA TYR A 221 4.96 -2.74 2.13
C TYR A 221 4.48 -2.00 0.88
N ALA A 222 5.01 -2.31 -0.30
CA ALA A 222 4.51 -1.79 -1.56
C ALA A 222 3.05 -2.23 -1.80
N LEU A 223 2.68 -3.45 -1.42
CA LEU A 223 1.29 -3.93 -1.48
C LEU A 223 0.32 -3.08 -0.64
N ASN A 224 0.76 -2.53 0.50
CA ASN A 224 -0.06 -1.58 1.28
C ASN A 224 -0.42 -0.33 0.45
N GLY A 225 0.47 0.08 -0.45
CA GLY A 225 0.19 1.03 -1.53
C GLY A 225 -0.61 0.37 -2.67
N PHE A 226 -1.76 -0.23 -2.34
CA PHE A 226 -2.55 -1.09 -3.24
C PHE A 226 -2.77 -0.57 -4.67
N PRO A 227 -2.83 0.76 -4.96
CA PRO A 227 -2.98 1.20 -6.34
C PRO A 227 -1.85 0.70 -7.25
N VAL A 228 -0.70 0.29 -6.72
CA VAL A 228 0.34 -0.42 -7.49
C VAL A 228 -0.25 -1.60 -8.29
N VAL A 229 -1.23 -2.32 -7.75
CA VAL A 229 -1.95 -3.39 -8.43
C VAL A 229 -2.78 -2.87 -9.61
N MET A 230 -3.42 -1.71 -9.46
CA MET A 230 -4.16 -1.04 -10.55
C MET A 230 -3.22 -0.62 -11.68
N GLY A 231 -2.02 -0.14 -11.33
CA GLY A 231 -0.97 0.20 -12.29
C GLY A 231 -0.46 -1.04 -13.04
N LEU A 232 -0.17 -2.14 -12.33
CA LEU A 232 0.18 -3.42 -12.95
C LEU A 232 -0.93 -3.93 -13.88
N ALA A 233 -2.20 -3.81 -13.48
CA ALA A 233 -3.34 -4.19 -14.31
C ALA A 233 -3.46 -3.34 -15.59
N THR A 234 -3.07 -2.07 -15.50
CA THR A 234 -2.99 -1.15 -16.65
C THR A 234 -1.87 -1.59 -17.61
N VAL A 235 -0.67 -1.87 -17.09
CA VAL A 235 0.46 -2.37 -17.88
C VAL A 235 0.12 -3.70 -18.57
N ALA A 236 -0.52 -4.62 -17.85
CA ALA A 236 -1.00 -5.90 -18.36
C ALA A 236 -2.17 -5.77 -19.37
N GLY A 237 -2.71 -4.56 -19.58
CA GLY A 237 -3.64 -4.28 -20.68
C GLY A 237 -2.96 -4.26 -22.05
N HIS A 238 -1.65 -4.01 -22.11
CA HIS A 238 -0.92 -3.98 -23.37
C HIS A 238 -0.74 -5.38 -23.98
N ARG A 239 -0.96 -5.50 -25.30
CA ARG A 239 -0.93 -6.79 -26.03
C ARG A 239 0.31 -7.64 -25.75
N ARG A 240 1.48 -7.01 -25.64
CA ARG A 240 2.77 -7.68 -25.38
C ARG A 240 2.96 -8.11 -23.91
N LEU A 241 2.36 -7.38 -22.97
CA LEU A 241 2.57 -7.57 -21.52
C LEU A 241 1.44 -8.33 -20.83
N ARG A 242 0.33 -8.55 -21.53
CA ARG A 242 -0.88 -9.22 -21.03
C ARG A 242 -0.66 -10.60 -20.43
N VAL A 243 0.31 -11.36 -20.95
CA VAL A 243 0.67 -12.68 -20.42
C VAL A 243 1.87 -12.57 -19.48
N ALA A 244 2.88 -11.79 -19.86
CA ALA A 244 4.11 -11.66 -19.10
C ALA A 244 3.88 -11.14 -17.68
N VAL A 245 3.05 -10.11 -17.49
CA VAL A 245 2.84 -9.51 -16.16
C VAL A 245 2.20 -10.49 -15.18
N PRO A 246 1.03 -11.14 -15.48
CA PRO A 246 0.47 -12.13 -14.56
C PRO A 246 1.39 -13.32 -14.29
N VAL A 247 2.09 -13.83 -15.31
CA VAL A 247 3.01 -14.97 -15.16
C VAL A 247 4.19 -14.61 -14.26
N LEU A 248 4.81 -13.44 -14.47
CA LEU A 248 5.89 -12.96 -13.62
C LEU A 248 5.41 -12.70 -12.19
N SER A 249 4.24 -12.06 -12.01
CA SER A 249 3.67 -11.84 -10.68
C SER A 249 3.42 -13.16 -9.93
N ALA A 250 2.80 -14.14 -10.60
CA ALA A 250 2.56 -15.47 -10.03
C ALA A 250 3.87 -16.22 -9.70
N GLY A 251 4.86 -16.15 -10.61
CA GLY A 251 6.18 -16.74 -10.40
C GLY A 251 6.91 -16.12 -9.21
N CYS A 252 6.91 -14.80 -9.09
CA CYS A 252 7.48 -14.10 -7.94
C CYS A 252 6.73 -14.45 -6.65
N MET A 253 5.39 -14.50 -6.68
CA MET A 253 4.58 -14.88 -5.52
C MET A 253 4.94 -16.28 -5.02
N PHE A 254 5.08 -17.24 -5.93
CA PHE A 254 5.50 -18.59 -5.58
C PHE A 254 6.92 -18.60 -5.02
N ALA A 255 7.88 -17.96 -5.70
CA ALA A 255 9.28 -17.93 -5.28
C ALA A 255 9.45 -17.28 -3.90
N LEU A 256 8.87 -16.09 -3.68
CA LEU A 256 8.93 -15.39 -2.40
C LEU A 256 8.20 -16.17 -1.30
N GLY A 257 7.07 -16.81 -1.59
CA GLY A 257 6.37 -17.66 -0.63
C GLY A 257 7.20 -18.88 -0.20
N VAL A 258 7.92 -19.51 -1.13
CA VAL A 258 8.84 -20.62 -0.84
C VAL A 258 10.02 -20.12 0.00
N LEU A 259 10.67 -19.02 -0.39
CA LEU A 259 11.77 -18.43 0.37
C LEU A 259 11.35 -18.05 1.79
N ALA A 260 10.14 -17.49 1.95
CA ALA A 260 9.58 -17.16 3.26
C ALA A 260 9.37 -18.43 4.11
N SER A 261 8.85 -19.49 3.51
CA SER A 261 8.62 -20.78 4.19
C SER A 261 9.93 -21.46 4.61
N LEU A 262 11.01 -21.22 3.87
CA LEU A 262 12.36 -21.72 4.17
C LEU A 262 13.16 -20.80 5.11
N GLY A 263 12.58 -19.70 5.60
CA GLY A 263 13.26 -18.73 6.47
C GLY A 263 14.38 -17.95 5.77
N ARG A 264 14.34 -17.86 4.43
CA ARG A 264 15.32 -17.15 3.59
C ARG A 264 14.85 -15.75 3.16
N TYR A 265 13.58 -15.44 3.39
CA TYR A 265 12.97 -14.14 3.12
C TYR A 265 12.06 -13.78 4.29
N VAL A 266 12.14 -12.54 4.76
CA VAL A 266 11.23 -12.04 5.79
C VAL A 266 10.12 -11.24 5.11
N PRO A 267 8.89 -11.76 5.06
CA PRO A 267 7.81 -11.13 4.34
C PRO A 267 7.27 -9.87 4.98
#